data_AF-A0A392T3P4-F1
#
_entry.id   AF-A0A392T3P4-F1
#
_cell.length_a   1.000
_cell.length_b   1.000
_cell.length_c   1.000
_cell.angle_alpha   90.00
_cell.angle_beta   90.00
_cell.angle_gamma   90.00
#
_symmetry.space_group_name_H-M   'P 1'
#
loop_
_entity.id
_entity.type
_entity.pdbx_description
1 polymer ?
#
loop_
_entity_poly.entity_id
_entity_poly.type
_entity_poly.pdbx_seq_one_letter_code
_entity_poly.pdbx_strand_id
1 'polypeptide(L)' 'MDLSDFVASAPLTPLLKPDGVIHPIVVGTIWRRLVSKVAMIGVGKNVAQYLNDFQFG' A
#
# COMPACT_ATOMS: atom_id res chain seq x y z
N MET A 1 20.07 7.77 13.51
CA MET A 1 19.18 7.14 12.52
C MET A 1 18.17 6.35 13.32
N ASP A 2 17.17 7.06 13.83
CA ASP A 2 16.12 6.47 14.65
C ASP A 2 15.18 5.63 13.79
N LEU A 3 14.65 4.55 14.36
CA LEU A 3 13.71 3.65 13.67
C LEU A 3 12.48 4.43 13.16
N SER A 4 12.08 5.49 13.86
CA SER A 4 11.00 6.40 13.48
C SER A 4 11.26 7.10 12.15
N ASP A 5 12.48 7.56 11.89
CA ASP A 5 12.83 8.26 10.64
C ASP A 5 12.84 7.29 9.46
N PHE A 6 13.30 6.05 9.65
CA PHE A 6 13.26 5.01 8.62
C PHE A 6 11.83 4.56 8.28
N VAL A 7 10.95 4.52 9.29
CA VAL A 7 9.53 4.18 9.11
C VAL A 7 8.74 5.33 8.46
N ALA A 8 9.10 6.58 8.77
CA ALA A 8 8.51 7.78 8.20
C ALA A 8 9.06 8.14 6.81
N SER A 9 10.31 7.78 6.49
CA SER A 9 10.92 8.04 5.19
C SER A 9 10.45 7.02 4.16
N ALA A 10 9.27 7.24 3.60
CA ALA A 10 8.82 6.50 2.45
C ALA A 10 9.11 7.34 1.17
N PRO A 11 9.98 6.86 0.26
CA PRO A 11 10.35 7.63 -0.93
C PRO A 11 9.12 7.88 -1.81
N LEU A 12 8.92 9.16 -2.15
CA LEU A 12 7.96 9.58 -3.17
C LEU A 12 8.53 9.23 -4.55
N THR A 13 8.01 8.16 -5.13
CA THR A 13 8.41 7.70 -6.46
C THR A 13 7.45 8.30 -7.50
N PRO A 14 7.94 9.01 -8.52
CA PRO A 14 7.10 9.53 -9.58
C PRO A 14 6.60 8.39 -10.47
N LEU A 15 5.29 8.14 -10.49
CA LEU A 15 4.66 7.22 -11.44
C LEU A 15 4.13 8.01 -12.64
N LEU A 16 4.56 7.64 -13.84
CA LEU A 16 4.04 8.21 -15.07
C LEU A 16 2.70 7.54 -15.42
N LYS A 17 1.62 8.33 -15.47
CA LYS A 17 0.34 7.84 -15.99
C LYS A 17 0.38 7.73 -17.52
N PRO A 18 -0.48 6.91 -18.14
CA PRO A 18 -0.60 6.83 -19.61
C PRO A 18 -0.84 8.20 -20.26
N ASP A 19 -1.52 9.09 -19.53
CA ASP A 19 -1.86 10.46 -19.95
C ASP A 19 -0.66 11.43 -19.88
N GLY A 20 0.53 10.94 -19.50
CA GLY A 20 1.77 11.73 -19.37
C GLY A 20 1.91 12.52 -18.08
N VAL A 21 0.90 12.51 -17.19
CA VAL A 21 0.94 13.21 -15.91
C VAL A 21 1.69 12.38 -14.85
N ILE A 22 2.58 13.03 -14.09
CA ILE A 22 3.32 12.41 -12.99
C ILE A 22 2.44 12.37 -11.74
N HIS A 23 2.26 11.18 -11.17
CA HIS A 23 1.59 10.98 -9.90
C HIS A 23 2.60 10.47 -8.85
N PRO A 24 2.94 11.27 -7.83
CA PRO A 24 3.86 10.82 -6.81
C PRO A 24 3.20 9.75 -5.93
N ILE A 25 3.83 8.58 -5.85
CA ILE A 25 3.38 7.47 -5.01
C ILE A 25 4.37 7.25 -3.87
N VAL A 26 3.84 7.05 -2.68
CA VAL A 26 4.62 6.66 -1.52
C VAL A 26 4.93 5.17 -1.59
N VAL A 27 6.17 4.84 -1.96
CA VAL A 27 6.65 3.46 -1.97
C VAL A 27 7.09 3.10 -0.55
N GLY A 28 6.21 2.38 0.18
CA GLY A 28 6.59 1.81 1.47
C GLY A 28 7.79 0.87 1.33
N THR A 29 8.63 0.82 2.37
CA THR A 29 9.77 -0.11 2.42
C THR A 29 9.31 -1.56 2.22
N ILE A 30 10.21 -2.42 1.74
CA ILE A 30 9.91 -3.85 1.46
C ILE A 30 9.27 -4.52 2.68
N TRP A 31 9.77 -4.19 3.88
CA TRP A 31 9.22 -4.69 5.14
C TRP A 31 7.76 -4.28 5.38
N ARG A 32 7.43 -2.98 5.21
CA ARG A 32 6.04 -2.50 5.35
C ARG A 32 5.11 -3.21 4.36
N ARG A 33 5.56 -3.40 3.13
CA ARG A 33 4.79 -4.14 2.09
C ARG A 33 4.57 -5.61 2.47
N LEU A 34 5.59 -6.29 3.00
CA LEU A 34 5.48 -7.68 3.45
C LEU A 34 4.51 -7.82 4.63
N VAL A 35 4.68 -7.00 5.67
CA VAL A 35 3.82 -7.03 6.85
C VAL A 35 2.37 -6.75 6.48
N SER A 36 2.12 -5.71 5.67
CA SER A 36 0.77 -5.42 5.17
C SER A 36 0.18 -6.57 4.37
N LYS A 37 0.97 -7.22 3.51
CA LYS A 37 0.50 -8.38 2.72
C LYS A 37 0.10 -9.56 3.61
N VAL A 38 0.90 -9.86 4.64
CA VAL A 38 0.59 -10.93 5.61
C VAL A 38 -0.66 -10.59 6.43
N ALA A 39 -0.78 -9.34 6.90
CA ALA A 39 -1.95 -8.89 7.65
C ALA A 39 -3.25 -9.00 6.84
N MET A 40 -3.21 -8.65 5.55
CA MET A 40 -4.37 -8.76 4.66
C MET A 40 -4.84 -10.20 4.44
N ILE A 41 -3.94 -11.20 4.53
CA ILE A 41 -4.35 -12.61 4.48
C ILE A 41 -5.20 -12.98 5.69
N GLY A 42 -4.86 -12.46 6.88
CA GLY A 42 -5.62 -12.70 8.11
C GLY A 42 -6.99 -12.01 8.11
N VAL A 43 -7.07 -10.81 7.54
CA VAL A 43 -8.27 -9.96 7.59
C VAL A 43 -9.17 -10.13 6.35
N GLY A 44 -8.64 -10.68 5.26
CA GLY A 44 -9.30 -10.74 3.96
C GLY A 44 -10.64 -11.48 3.94
N LYS A 45 -10.82 -12.54 4.74
CA LYS A 45 -12.10 -13.27 4.84
C LYS A 45 -13.21 -12.41 5.44
N ASN A 46 -12.89 -11.65 6.48
CA ASN A 46 -13.85 -10.76 7.15
C ASN A 46 -14.17 -9.56 6.26
N VAL A 47 -13.17 -9.03 5.56
CA VAL A 47 -13.35 -7.92 4.62
C VAL A 47 -14.18 -8.37 3.41
N ALA A 48 -13.95 -9.56 2.85
CA ALA A 48 -14.77 -10.07 1.75
C ALA A 48 -16.25 -10.24 2.15
N GLN A 49 -16.52 -10.72 3.36
CA GLN A 49 -17.88 -10.79 3.90
C GLN A 49 -18.51 -9.41 4.10
N TYR A 50 -17.70 -8.42 4.50
CA TYR A 50 -18.16 -7.06 4.76
C TYR A 50 -18.41 -6.25 3.48
N LEU A 51 -17.55 -6.39 2.46
CA LEU A 51 -17.62 -5.61 1.21
C LEU A 51 -18.70 -6.10 0.24
N ASN A 52 -19.27 -7.30 0.47
CA ASN A 52 -20.35 -7.89 -0.34
C ASN A 52 -19.97 -8.06 -1.84
N ASP A 53 -20.84 -8.65 -2.64
CA ASP A 53 -20.52 -9.09 -4.00
C ASP A 53 -20.44 -7.94 -5.03
N PHE A 54 -20.81 -6.72 -4.64
CA PHE A 54 -20.94 -5.57 -5.54
C PHE A 54 -19.77 -4.59 -5.47
N GLN A 55 -18.77 -4.84 -4.60
CA GLN A 55 -17.59 -3.99 -4.52
C GLN A 55 -16.47 -4.51 -5.42
N PHE A 56 -16.26 -3.81 -6.53
CA PHE A 56 -15.20 -4.09 -7.50
C PHE A 56 -14.14 -2.98 -7.44
N GLY A 57 -12.86 -3.36 -7.46
CA GLY A 57 -11.71 -2.46 -7.37
C GLY A 57 -10.44 -3.10 -7.90
#